data_AF-A0A4Y1ZU45-F1
#
_entry.id   AF-A0A4Y1ZU45-F1
#
_cell.length_a   1.000
_cell.length_b   1.000
_cell.length_c   1.000
_cell.angle_alpha   90.00
_cell.angle_beta   90.00
_cell.angle_gamma   90.00
#
_symmetry.space_group_name_H-M   'P 1'
#
loop_
_entity.id
_entity.type
_entity.pdbx_description
1 polymer ?
#
loop_
_entity_poly.entity_id
_entity_poly.type
_entity_poly.pdbx_seq_one_letter_code
_entity_poly.pdbx_strand_id
1 'polypeptide(L)'
;MPKRKRGITGDAASRREAIRKRERRVVETEEERRRRLSTMAQRGQDRRAEETEEQRNRRLSDMAQRGQKRRTEETEEQRNRRLAVMGQGSQQRRAEETGEQRNSRLAVMGQRGQDRRAEETDEQRNSRLSAMLQHARERRLNVIEGQNHHQIQTFYAARTVLYPNVEEHNCGEMDNLCLKCGGLYYRDEKNTRGIYTHCCHNGNIIEQASVYPVRMKGLMDGSGELSVHFKIT
;
A
#
# COMPACT_ATOMS: atom_id res chain seq x y z
N MET A 1 33.62 -21.49 59.65
CA MET A 1 32.22 -21.99 59.53
C MET A 1 32.07 -22.74 58.21
N PRO A 2 32.04 -24.09 58.18
CA PRO A 2 31.98 -24.82 56.93
C PRO A 2 30.56 -24.81 56.36
N LYS A 3 30.44 -24.41 55.08
CA LYS A 3 29.17 -24.37 54.34
C LYS A 3 28.60 -25.78 54.21
N ARG A 4 27.40 -26.02 54.74
CA ARG A 4 26.64 -27.27 54.57
C ARG A 4 26.38 -27.52 53.08
N LYS A 5 26.99 -28.57 52.51
CA LYS A 5 26.68 -29.07 51.17
C LYS A 5 25.22 -29.56 51.17
N ARG A 6 24.33 -28.87 50.46
CA ARG A 6 22.97 -29.36 50.18
C ARG A 6 23.11 -30.65 49.37
N GLY A 7 22.59 -31.75 49.90
CA GLY A 7 22.79 -33.11 49.37
C GLY A 7 22.15 -33.32 48.00
N ILE A 8 22.90 -33.97 47.11
CA ILE A 8 22.52 -34.41 45.75
C ILE A 8 21.31 -35.38 45.77
N THR A 9 21.03 -36.02 46.91
CA THR A 9 19.93 -36.99 47.09
C THR A 9 18.53 -36.35 47.07
N GLY A 10 18.38 -35.10 47.52
CA GLY A 10 17.09 -34.38 47.48
C GLY A 10 16.66 -34.02 46.05
N ASP A 11 17.61 -33.79 45.16
CA ASP A 11 17.35 -33.49 43.74
C ASP A 11 16.89 -34.75 42.98
N ALA A 12 17.50 -35.91 43.26
CA ALA A 12 17.11 -37.18 42.65
C ALA A 12 15.69 -37.63 43.04
N ALA A 13 15.30 -37.48 44.30
CA ALA A 13 13.93 -37.80 44.78
C ALA A 13 12.88 -36.84 44.20
N SER A 14 13.18 -35.54 44.18
CA SER A 14 12.31 -34.51 43.56
C SER A 14 12.11 -34.76 42.06
N ARG A 15 13.17 -35.11 41.34
CA ARG A 15 13.09 -35.49 39.91
C ARG A 15 12.22 -36.73 39.68
N ARG A 16 12.37 -37.78 40.50
CA ARG A 16 11.53 -39.00 40.41
C ARG A 16 10.05 -38.67 40.67
N GLU A 17 9.76 -37.80 41.63
CA GLU A 17 8.39 -37.36 41.90
C GLU A 17 7.80 -36.52 40.76
N ALA A 18 8.59 -35.63 40.16
CA ALA A 18 8.19 -34.85 39.00
C ALA A 18 7.85 -35.74 37.78
N ILE A 19 8.65 -36.79 37.55
CA ILE A 19 8.40 -37.80 36.51
C ILE A 19 7.08 -38.53 36.76
N ARG A 20 6.85 -39.07 37.97
CA ARG A 20 5.58 -39.73 38.31
C ARG A 20 4.36 -38.81 38.15
N LYS A 21 4.49 -37.53 38.53
CA LYS A 21 3.42 -36.53 38.34
C LYS A 21 3.16 -36.26 36.86
N ARG A 22 4.19 -36.27 36.01
CA ARG A 22 4.05 -36.12 34.56
C ARG A 22 3.39 -37.34 33.95
N GLU A 23 3.84 -38.55 34.30
CA GLU A 23 3.28 -39.81 33.81
C GLU A 23 1.79 -39.92 34.15
N ARG A 24 1.41 -39.61 35.41
CA ARG A 24 0.00 -39.55 35.82
C ARG A 24 -0.82 -38.60 34.95
N ARG A 25 -0.28 -37.42 34.60
CA ARG A 25 -0.97 -36.44 33.74
C ARG A 25 -1.10 -36.88 32.28
N VAL A 26 -0.23 -37.75 31.80
CA VAL A 26 -0.27 -38.25 30.41
C VAL A 26 -1.36 -39.30 30.25
N VAL A 27 -1.61 -40.10 31.29
CA VAL A 27 -2.64 -41.15 31.28
C VAL A 27 -3.99 -40.71 31.84
N GLU A 28 -4.08 -39.47 32.36
CA GLU A 28 -5.33 -38.88 32.87
C GLU A 28 -6.41 -38.87 31.78
N THR A 29 -7.62 -39.29 32.15
CA THR A 29 -8.80 -39.11 31.28
C THR A 29 -9.19 -37.63 31.20
N GLU A 30 -9.96 -37.25 30.18
CA GLU A 30 -10.42 -35.86 30.04
C GLU A 30 -11.29 -35.40 31.22
N GLU A 31 -12.08 -36.30 31.83
CA GLU A 31 -12.83 -35.99 33.04
C GLU A 31 -11.93 -35.75 34.26
N GLU A 32 -10.96 -36.62 34.48
CA GLU A 32 -9.99 -36.46 35.58
C GLU A 32 -9.16 -35.19 35.41
N ARG A 33 -8.74 -34.90 34.17
CA ARG A 33 -8.04 -33.66 33.81
C ARG A 33 -8.91 -32.44 34.10
N ARG A 34 -10.18 -32.46 33.70
CA ARG A 34 -11.15 -31.37 33.97
C ARG A 34 -11.36 -31.17 35.46
N ARG A 35 -11.59 -32.23 36.24
CA ARG A 35 -11.74 -32.16 37.70
C ARG A 35 -10.49 -31.56 38.34
N ARG A 36 -9.28 -32.02 37.97
CA ARG A 36 -8.02 -31.49 38.48
C ARG A 36 -7.83 -30.01 38.15
N LEU A 37 -8.08 -29.61 36.90
CA LEU A 37 -8.00 -28.21 36.47
C LEU A 37 -9.01 -27.33 37.22
N SER A 38 -10.25 -27.82 37.41
CA SER A 38 -11.30 -27.13 38.17
C SER A 38 -10.90 -26.92 39.62
N THR A 39 -10.42 -27.95 40.32
CA THR A 39 -9.95 -27.80 41.72
C THR A 39 -8.77 -26.83 41.83
N MET A 40 -7.84 -26.84 40.88
CA MET A 40 -6.73 -25.88 40.87
C MET A 40 -7.20 -24.43 40.59
N ALA A 41 -8.18 -24.26 39.70
CA ALA A 41 -8.76 -22.96 39.40
C ALA A 41 -9.48 -22.39 40.64
N GLN A 42 -10.29 -23.22 41.33
CA GLN A 42 -10.99 -22.84 42.56
C GLN A 42 -10.01 -22.39 43.65
N ARG A 43 -9.00 -23.23 43.98
CA ARG A 43 -7.95 -22.85 44.94
C ARG A 43 -7.17 -21.60 44.53
N GLY A 44 -7.11 -21.30 43.23
CA GLY A 44 -6.51 -20.06 42.72
C GLY A 44 -7.41 -18.85 42.93
N GLN A 45 -8.74 -19.02 42.83
CA GLN A 45 -9.72 -17.99 43.15
C GLN A 45 -9.76 -17.70 44.64
N ASP A 46 -9.83 -18.74 45.48
CA ASP A 46 -9.88 -18.60 46.95
C ASP A 46 -8.66 -17.82 47.46
N ARG A 47 -7.44 -18.22 47.03
CA ARG A 47 -6.22 -17.48 47.38
C ARG A 47 -6.22 -16.02 46.93
N ARG A 48 -6.84 -15.71 45.78
CA ARG A 48 -6.94 -14.32 45.28
C ARG A 48 -8.02 -13.52 46.02
N ALA A 49 -9.06 -14.17 46.54
CA ALA A 49 -10.08 -13.52 47.35
C ALA A 49 -9.53 -13.13 48.73
N GLU A 50 -8.58 -13.90 49.24
CA GLU A 50 -7.89 -13.65 50.52
C GLU A 50 -6.66 -12.73 50.41
N GLU A 51 -6.28 -12.28 49.20
CA GLU A 51 -5.13 -11.40 49.02
C GLU A 51 -5.36 -10.03 49.69
N THR A 52 -4.36 -9.54 50.42
CA THR A 52 -4.33 -8.14 50.83
C THR A 52 -4.07 -7.23 49.64
N GLU A 53 -4.43 -5.96 49.73
CA GLU A 53 -4.22 -5.00 48.64
C GLU A 53 -2.73 -4.88 48.25
N GLU A 54 -1.81 -4.95 49.22
CA GLU A 54 -0.36 -4.96 48.95
C GLU A 54 0.10 -6.23 48.23
N GLN A 55 -0.45 -7.40 48.58
CA GLN A 55 -0.13 -8.66 47.91
C GLN A 55 -0.67 -8.65 46.48
N ARG A 56 -1.90 -8.15 46.30
CA ARG A 56 -2.55 -7.96 45.00
C ARG A 56 -1.75 -7.01 44.11
N ASN A 57 -1.32 -5.87 44.64
CA ASN A 57 -0.52 -4.89 43.89
C ASN A 57 0.87 -5.42 43.52
N ARG A 58 1.54 -6.15 44.42
CA ARG A 58 2.79 -6.87 44.08
C ARG A 58 2.57 -7.89 42.96
N ARG A 59 1.52 -8.72 43.05
CA ARG A 59 1.20 -9.70 42.01
C ARG A 59 0.89 -9.03 40.66
N LEU A 60 0.12 -7.95 40.64
CA LEU A 60 -0.20 -7.20 39.42
C LEU A 60 1.06 -6.56 38.81
N SER A 61 1.94 -6.00 39.65
CA SER A 61 3.23 -5.45 39.22
C SER A 61 4.11 -6.53 38.58
N ASP A 62 4.28 -7.68 39.23
CA ASP A 62 5.07 -8.79 38.70
C ASP A 62 4.52 -9.30 37.36
N MET A 63 3.19 -9.40 37.23
CA MET A 63 2.55 -9.77 35.96
C MET A 63 2.76 -8.73 34.87
N ALA A 64 2.69 -7.43 35.20
CA ALA A 64 2.95 -6.35 34.25
C ALA A 64 4.41 -6.38 33.77
N GLN A 65 5.37 -6.56 34.68
CA GLN A 65 6.80 -6.68 34.36
C GLN A 65 7.08 -7.89 33.45
N ARG A 66 6.55 -9.07 33.79
CA ARG A 66 6.67 -10.26 32.93
C ARG A 66 6.04 -10.04 31.56
N GLY A 67 4.90 -9.36 31.50
CA GLY A 67 4.23 -8.99 30.25
C GLY A 67 5.08 -8.03 29.40
N GLN A 68 5.74 -7.05 30.02
CA GLN A 68 6.67 -6.17 29.33
C GLN A 68 7.88 -6.94 28.79
N LYS A 69 8.52 -7.77 29.61
CA LYS A 69 9.65 -8.61 29.20
C LYS A 69 9.30 -9.49 27.99
N ARG A 70 8.12 -10.13 28.02
CA ARG A 70 7.64 -10.92 26.87
C ARG A 70 7.49 -10.06 25.61
N ARG A 71 6.96 -8.83 25.74
CA ARG A 71 6.78 -7.91 24.60
C ARG A 71 8.11 -7.36 24.06
N THR A 72 9.13 -7.20 24.89
CA THR A 72 10.46 -6.78 24.44
C THR A 72 11.21 -7.90 23.72
N GLU A 73 10.89 -9.16 24.05
CA GLU A 73 11.46 -10.35 23.42
C GLU A 73 10.64 -10.85 22.22
N GLU A 74 9.53 -10.18 21.86
CA GLU A 74 8.69 -10.56 20.72
C GLU A 74 9.41 -10.32 19.39
N THR A 75 9.35 -11.33 18.51
CA THR A 75 9.69 -11.14 17.09
C THR A 75 8.64 -10.27 16.39
N GLU A 76 8.99 -9.68 15.25
CA GLU A 76 8.07 -8.85 14.47
C GLU A 76 6.81 -9.63 14.05
N GLU A 77 6.96 -10.88 13.62
CA GLU A 77 5.82 -11.73 13.28
C GLU A 77 4.90 -12.02 14.47
N GLN A 78 5.46 -12.28 15.66
CA GLN A 78 4.68 -12.50 16.87
C GLN A 78 3.95 -11.22 17.28
N ARG A 79 4.62 -10.06 17.17
CA ARG A 79 4.02 -8.74 17.41
C ARG A 79 2.87 -8.47 16.45
N ASN A 80 3.05 -8.71 15.16
CA ASN A 80 2.03 -8.50 14.13
C ASN A 80 0.82 -9.43 14.34
N ARG A 81 1.06 -10.72 14.63
CA ARG A 81 -0.01 -11.68 15.00
C ARG A 81 -0.78 -11.23 16.24
N ARG A 82 -0.07 -10.79 17.29
CA ARG A 82 -0.72 -10.29 18.52
C ARG A 82 -1.56 -9.04 18.24
N LEU A 83 -1.05 -8.09 17.46
CA LEU A 83 -1.79 -6.87 17.08
C LEU A 83 -3.02 -7.22 16.23
N ALA A 84 -2.91 -8.16 15.30
CA ALA A 84 -4.03 -8.63 14.49
C ALA A 84 -5.14 -9.25 15.36
N VAL A 85 -4.80 -10.15 16.29
CA VAL A 85 -5.77 -10.77 17.21
C VAL A 85 -6.44 -9.73 18.11
N MET A 86 -5.68 -8.76 18.64
CA MET A 86 -6.27 -7.67 19.43
C MET A 86 -7.19 -6.77 18.59
N GLY A 87 -6.81 -6.49 17.34
CA GLY A 87 -7.62 -5.74 16.38
C GLY A 87 -8.94 -6.44 16.07
N GLN A 88 -8.90 -7.73 15.74
CA GLN A 88 -10.08 -8.56 15.51
C GLN A 88 -11.00 -8.60 16.73
N GLY A 89 -10.46 -8.89 17.92
CA GLY A 89 -11.26 -8.89 19.15
C GLY A 89 -11.89 -7.52 19.46
N SER A 90 -11.21 -6.42 19.11
CA SER A 90 -11.79 -5.09 19.24
C SER A 90 -12.88 -4.80 18.22
N GLN A 91 -12.76 -5.31 16.99
CA GLN A 91 -13.81 -5.16 15.98
C GLN A 91 -15.04 -5.97 16.37
N GLN A 92 -14.86 -7.21 16.83
CA GLN A 92 -15.94 -8.05 17.31
C GLN A 92 -16.71 -7.39 18.47
N ARG A 93 -15.99 -6.90 19.49
CA ARG A 93 -16.64 -6.15 20.59
C ARG A 93 -17.43 -4.94 20.10
N ARG A 94 -16.92 -4.20 19.10
CA ARG A 94 -17.64 -3.04 18.53
C ARG A 94 -18.85 -3.46 17.69
N ALA A 95 -18.84 -4.63 17.09
CA ALA A 95 -19.98 -5.17 16.35
C ALA A 95 -21.11 -5.62 17.29
N GLU A 96 -20.73 -6.09 18.48
CA GLU A 96 -21.65 -6.53 19.54
C GLU A 96 -22.09 -5.39 20.48
N GLU A 97 -21.60 -4.15 20.28
CA GLU A 97 -21.96 -2.99 21.10
C GLU A 97 -23.44 -2.62 20.93
N THR A 98 -24.12 -2.40 22.06
CA THR A 98 -25.44 -1.76 22.07
C THR A 98 -25.35 -0.29 21.67
N GLY A 99 -26.46 0.32 21.24
CA GLY A 99 -26.50 1.74 20.89
C GLY A 99 -26.05 2.67 22.02
N GLU A 100 -26.43 2.37 23.26
CA GLU A 100 -26.02 3.14 24.45
C GLU A 100 -24.51 3.01 24.72
N GLN A 101 -23.96 1.80 24.66
CA GLN A 101 -22.52 1.56 24.82
C GLN A 101 -21.72 2.28 23.73
N ARG A 102 -22.19 2.24 22.49
CA ARG A 102 -21.57 2.96 21.37
C ARG A 102 -21.57 4.47 21.61
N ASN A 103 -22.71 5.03 22.02
CA ASN A 103 -22.83 6.47 22.31
C ASN A 103 -21.94 6.89 23.48
N SER A 104 -21.94 6.12 24.57
CA SER A 104 -21.05 6.36 25.73
C SER A 104 -19.58 6.32 25.32
N ARG A 105 -19.17 5.31 24.54
CA ARG A 105 -17.79 5.21 24.03
C ARG A 105 -17.42 6.40 23.15
N LEU A 106 -18.30 6.81 22.24
CA LEU A 106 -18.07 7.96 21.36
C LEU A 106 -17.98 9.27 22.16
N ALA A 107 -18.82 9.46 23.17
CA ALA A 107 -18.77 10.61 24.07
C ALA A 107 -17.42 10.67 24.81
N VAL A 108 -16.97 9.55 25.39
CA VAL A 108 -15.67 9.48 26.07
C VAL A 108 -14.51 9.74 25.11
N MET A 109 -14.55 9.22 23.88
CA MET A 109 -13.50 9.51 22.87
C MET A 109 -13.52 10.98 22.42
N GLY A 110 -14.71 11.57 22.30
CA GLY A 110 -14.89 12.98 21.98
C GLY A 110 -14.29 13.88 23.05
N GLN A 111 -14.62 13.62 24.32
CA GLN A 111 -14.09 14.35 25.47
C GLN A 111 -12.56 14.27 25.54
N ARG A 112 -11.99 13.05 25.51
CA ARG A 112 -10.52 12.87 25.48
C ARG A 112 -9.86 13.54 24.26
N GLY A 113 -10.59 13.67 23.15
CA GLY A 113 -10.12 14.41 21.99
C GLY A 113 -10.10 15.92 22.21
N GLN A 114 -11.05 16.46 22.97
CA GLN A 114 -11.07 17.87 23.37
C GLN A 114 -10.00 18.16 24.42
N ASP A 115 -9.86 17.32 25.46
CA ASP A 115 -8.87 17.48 26.51
C ASP A 115 -7.45 17.51 25.92
N ARG A 116 -7.13 16.57 25.02
CA ARG A 116 -5.84 16.57 24.30
C ARG A 116 -5.60 17.83 23.48
N ARG A 117 -6.64 18.42 22.89
CA ARG A 117 -6.53 19.68 22.12
C ARG A 117 -6.39 20.90 23.03
N ALA A 118 -6.94 20.86 24.24
CA ALA A 118 -6.78 21.91 25.23
C ALA A 118 -5.35 21.92 25.82
N GLU A 119 -4.72 20.75 25.88
CA GLU A 119 -3.34 20.55 26.34
C GLU A 119 -2.28 20.65 25.21
N GLU A 120 -2.67 20.92 23.96
CA GLU A 120 -1.74 21.05 22.83
C GLU A 120 -0.80 22.25 23.00
N THR A 121 0.49 22.07 22.70
CA THR A 121 1.40 23.22 22.50
C THR A 121 1.10 23.92 21.18
N ASP A 122 1.56 25.15 21.00
CA ASP A 122 1.35 25.90 19.76
C ASP A 122 1.99 25.20 18.55
N GLU A 123 3.15 24.56 18.70
CA GLU A 123 3.78 23.78 17.63
C GLU A 123 2.95 22.56 17.24
N GLN A 124 2.39 21.85 18.23
CA GLN A 124 1.52 20.70 17.99
C GLN A 124 0.23 21.13 17.28
N ARG A 125 -0.36 22.24 17.73
CA ARG A 125 -1.55 22.84 17.11
C ARG A 125 -1.28 23.25 15.66
N ASN A 126 -0.16 23.93 15.39
CA ASN A 126 0.23 24.35 14.04
C ASN A 126 0.50 23.14 13.13
N SER A 127 1.19 22.12 13.64
CA SER A 127 1.44 20.87 12.90
C SER A 127 0.13 20.17 12.53
N ARG A 128 -0.82 20.05 13.48
CA ARG A 128 -2.14 19.46 13.24
C ARG A 128 -2.95 20.24 12.20
N LEU A 129 -2.97 21.57 12.30
CA LEU A 129 -3.69 22.43 11.35
C LEU A 129 -3.06 22.36 9.95
N SER A 130 -1.74 22.35 9.85
CA SER A 130 -1.03 22.19 8.57
C SER A 130 -1.36 20.85 7.91
N ALA A 131 -1.33 19.75 8.66
CA ALA A 131 -1.70 18.43 8.17
C ALA A 131 -3.16 18.37 7.69
N MET A 132 -4.09 19.02 8.41
CA MET A 132 -5.50 19.11 8.00
C MET A 132 -5.66 19.87 6.67
N LEU A 133 -4.93 20.98 6.51
CA LEU A 133 -4.95 21.76 5.28
C LEU A 133 -4.33 20.99 4.10
N GLN A 134 -3.23 20.26 4.32
CA GLN A 134 -2.63 19.40 3.30
C GLN A 134 -3.60 18.32 2.84
N HIS A 135 -4.20 17.59 3.79
CA HIS A 135 -5.19 16.57 3.48
C HIS A 135 -6.40 17.16 2.73
N ALA A 136 -6.86 18.36 3.10
CA ALA A 136 -7.94 19.04 2.37
C ALA A 136 -7.55 19.42 0.93
N ARG A 137 -6.30 19.86 0.71
CA ARG A 137 -5.77 20.13 -0.64
C ARG A 137 -5.67 18.86 -1.47
N GLU A 138 -5.10 17.79 -0.93
CA GLU A 138 -4.99 16.49 -1.59
C GLU A 138 -6.36 15.95 -2.00
N ARG A 139 -7.36 16.03 -1.11
CA ARG A 139 -8.73 15.64 -1.47
C ARG A 139 -9.29 16.43 -2.65
N ARG A 140 -9.02 17.73 -2.72
CA ARG A 140 -9.46 18.57 -3.85
C ARG A 140 -8.76 18.16 -5.14
N LEU A 141 -7.45 17.92 -5.08
CA LEU A 141 -6.66 17.46 -6.22
C LEU A 141 -7.17 16.12 -6.74
N ASN A 142 -7.39 15.13 -5.86
CA ASN A 142 -7.89 13.82 -6.25
C ASN A 142 -9.27 13.89 -6.95
N VAL A 143 -10.13 14.82 -6.53
CA VAL A 143 -11.43 15.06 -7.21
C VAL A 143 -11.22 15.64 -8.60
N ILE A 144 -10.33 16.63 -8.74
CA ILE A 144 -10.00 17.24 -10.03
C ILE A 144 -9.37 16.20 -10.97
N GLU A 145 -8.41 15.42 -10.48
CA GLU A 145 -7.76 14.34 -11.24
C GLU A 145 -8.77 13.28 -11.69
N GLY A 146 -9.68 12.87 -10.80
CA GLY A 146 -10.76 11.95 -11.15
C GLY A 146 -11.69 12.51 -12.23
N GLN A 147 -12.05 13.79 -12.13
CA GLN A 147 -12.86 14.49 -13.16
C GLN A 147 -12.13 14.56 -14.50
N ASN A 148 -10.84 14.93 -14.50
CA ASN A 148 -10.01 14.99 -15.70
C ASN A 148 -9.88 13.60 -16.33
N HIS A 149 -9.68 12.55 -15.53
CA HIS A 149 -9.61 11.18 -16.02
C HIS A 149 -10.91 10.76 -16.72
N HIS A 150 -12.06 11.08 -16.12
CA HIS A 150 -13.36 10.81 -16.74
C HIS A 150 -13.60 11.61 -18.03
N GLN A 151 -13.20 12.89 -18.06
CA GLN A 151 -13.29 13.73 -19.27
C GLN A 151 -12.42 13.19 -20.41
N ILE A 152 -11.21 12.73 -20.11
CA ILE A 152 -10.33 12.13 -21.10
C ILE A 152 -10.91 10.80 -21.62
N GLN A 153 -11.40 9.93 -20.73
CA GLN A 153 -12.06 8.69 -21.14
C GLN A 153 -13.27 8.93 -22.04
N THR A 154 -14.12 9.90 -21.69
CA THR A 154 -15.30 10.26 -22.49
C THR A 154 -14.90 10.85 -23.85
N PHE A 155 -13.84 11.66 -23.92
CA PHE A 155 -13.31 12.14 -25.19
C PHE A 155 -12.83 10.99 -26.09
N TYR A 156 -12.04 10.06 -25.57
CA TYR A 156 -11.56 8.93 -26.37
C TYR A 156 -12.69 7.99 -26.80
N ALA A 157 -13.69 7.76 -25.95
CA ALA A 157 -14.89 7.00 -26.31
C ALA A 157 -15.75 7.71 -27.37
N ALA A 158 -15.88 9.04 -27.31
CA ALA A 158 -16.57 9.79 -28.35
C ALA A 158 -15.81 9.78 -29.68
N ARG A 159 -14.46 9.84 -29.62
CA ARG A 159 -13.61 9.79 -30.82
C ARG A 159 -13.75 8.48 -31.58
N THR A 160 -13.83 7.34 -30.90
CA THR A 160 -14.04 6.04 -31.56
C THR A 160 -15.42 5.91 -32.20
N VAL A 161 -16.42 6.67 -31.73
CA VAL A 161 -17.77 6.71 -32.33
C VAL A 161 -17.81 7.67 -33.53
N LEU A 162 -17.17 8.85 -33.42
CA LEU A 162 -17.18 9.86 -34.49
C LEU A 162 -16.24 9.55 -35.65
N TYR A 163 -15.10 8.93 -35.36
CA TYR A 163 -14.12 8.47 -36.34
C TYR A 163 -13.84 6.99 -36.05
N PRO A 164 -14.68 6.06 -36.54
CA PRO A 164 -14.36 4.64 -36.44
C PRO A 164 -12.96 4.40 -37.00
N ASN A 165 -12.22 3.44 -36.45
CA ASN A 165 -10.88 3.07 -36.94
C ASN A 165 -10.96 2.88 -38.45
N VAL A 166 -10.52 3.89 -39.19
CA VAL A 166 -10.43 3.85 -40.64
C VAL A 166 -9.30 2.87 -40.90
N GLU A 167 -9.53 1.86 -41.75
CA GLU A 167 -8.46 0.98 -42.20
C GLU A 167 -7.29 1.86 -42.65
N GLU A 168 -6.09 1.60 -42.13
CA GLU A 168 -4.89 2.31 -42.54
C GLU A 168 -4.78 2.22 -44.06
N HIS A 169 -5.04 3.34 -44.75
CA HIS A 169 -4.90 3.41 -46.19
C HIS A 169 -3.41 3.40 -46.51
N ASN A 170 -2.87 2.20 -46.71
CA ASN A 170 -1.50 2.00 -47.10
C ASN A 170 -1.38 2.30 -48.61
N CYS A 171 -0.94 3.51 -48.95
CA CYS A 171 -0.68 3.95 -50.32
C CYS A 171 0.53 3.24 -50.98
N GLY A 172 1.10 2.22 -50.32
CA GLY A 172 2.28 1.48 -50.76
C GLY A 172 3.59 2.22 -50.49
N GLU A 173 4.70 1.69 -51.03
CA GLU A 173 6.00 2.38 -51.01
C GLU A 173 6.03 3.56 -51.99
N MET A 174 6.74 4.63 -51.63
CA MET A 174 6.89 5.82 -52.46
C MET A 174 8.08 5.64 -53.43
N ASP A 175 7.96 4.67 -54.34
CA ASP A 175 9.08 4.18 -55.17
C ASP A 175 9.03 4.65 -56.63
N ASN A 176 7.97 5.34 -57.04
CA ASN A 176 7.80 5.73 -58.43
C ASN A 176 8.30 7.15 -58.69
N LEU A 177 9.10 7.29 -59.73
CA LEU A 177 9.84 8.52 -60.02
C LEU A 177 9.11 9.42 -61.04
N CYS A 178 9.10 10.71 -60.78
CA CYS A 178 8.65 11.71 -61.75
C CYS A 178 9.78 11.98 -62.74
N LEU A 179 9.57 11.60 -64.00
CA LEU A 179 10.57 11.80 -65.07
C LEU A 179 10.90 13.28 -65.35
N LYS A 180 10.13 14.23 -64.81
CA LYS A 180 10.31 15.67 -65.04
C LYS A 180 11.09 16.38 -63.92
N CYS A 181 10.83 16.04 -62.66
CA CYS A 181 11.42 16.72 -61.50
C CYS A 181 12.17 15.79 -60.54
N GLY A 182 12.24 14.48 -60.83
CA GLY A 182 12.99 13.52 -60.01
C GLY A 182 12.31 13.12 -58.69
N GLY A 183 11.21 13.77 -58.30
CA GLY A 183 10.49 13.46 -57.07
C GLY A 183 9.85 12.08 -57.08
N LEU A 184 9.78 11.44 -55.91
CA LEU A 184 9.12 10.16 -55.68
C LEU A 184 7.65 10.35 -55.31
N TYR A 185 6.79 9.42 -55.71
CA TYR A 185 5.36 9.43 -55.40
C TYR A 185 4.80 8.00 -55.24
N TYR A 186 3.61 7.90 -54.66
CA TYR A 186 2.92 6.63 -54.44
C TYR A 186 2.26 6.10 -55.74
N ARG A 187 2.12 4.77 -55.86
CA ARG A 187 1.49 4.13 -57.04
C ARG A 187 0.06 4.59 -57.26
N ASP A 188 -0.67 4.82 -56.18
CA ASP A 188 -2.11 5.09 -56.19
C ASP A 188 -2.46 6.54 -56.57
N GLU A 189 -1.45 7.41 -56.70
CA GLU A 189 -1.62 8.77 -57.20
C GLU A 189 -1.80 8.85 -58.74
N LYS A 190 -1.76 7.72 -59.47
CA LYS A 190 -2.08 7.70 -60.91
C LYS A 190 -3.58 7.89 -61.14
N ASN A 191 -3.94 8.66 -62.16
CA ASN A 191 -5.32 8.61 -62.66
C ASN A 191 -5.61 7.26 -63.34
N THR A 192 -6.88 7.01 -63.67
CA THR A 192 -7.35 5.79 -64.37
C THR A 192 -6.70 5.53 -65.73
N ARG A 193 -5.93 6.50 -66.27
CA ARG A 193 -5.17 6.39 -67.52
C ARG A 193 -3.69 6.09 -67.29
N GLY A 194 -3.28 5.86 -66.04
CA GLY A 194 -1.90 5.55 -65.66
C GLY A 194 -0.94 6.76 -65.70
N ILE A 195 -1.47 7.98 -65.74
CA ILE A 195 -0.69 9.21 -65.93
C ILE A 195 -0.79 10.10 -64.68
N TYR A 196 0.35 10.56 -64.19
CA TYR A 196 0.45 11.52 -63.08
C TYR A 196 0.22 12.93 -63.59
N THR A 197 -0.88 13.56 -63.20
CA THR A 197 -1.27 14.86 -63.77
C THR A 197 -0.73 16.06 -63.01
N HIS A 198 -0.26 15.92 -61.76
CA HIS A 198 0.00 17.10 -60.91
C HIS A 198 1.21 17.06 -59.96
N CYS A 199 2.22 16.19 -60.12
CA CYS A 199 3.38 16.19 -59.21
C CYS A 199 4.16 17.53 -59.23
N CYS A 200 4.50 18.04 -60.42
CA CYS A 200 5.27 19.29 -60.60
C CYS A 200 4.59 20.27 -61.58
N HIS A 201 3.25 20.26 -61.64
CA HIS A 201 2.45 20.99 -62.64
C HIS A 201 3.03 20.88 -64.06
N ASN A 202 3.28 19.65 -64.52
CA ASN A 202 3.89 19.33 -65.81
C ASN A 202 5.32 19.84 -66.06
N GLY A 203 6.07 20.20 -65.02
CA GLY A 203 7.44 20.72 -65.12
C GLY A 203 7.51 22.24 -65.06
N ASN A 204 6.39 22.91 -64.77
CA ASN A 204 6.34 24.37 -64.64
C ASN A 204 6.73 24.87 -63.25
N ILE A 205 6.88 23.97 -62.27
CA ILE A 205 7.42 24.31 -60.97
C ILE A 205 8.95 24.25 -61.08
N ILE A 206 9.57 25.41 -61.26
CA ILE A 206 11.02 25.58 -61.06
C ILE A 206 11.22 25.58 -59.55
N GLU A 207 11.93 24.59 -59.02
CA GLU A 207 12.40 24.60 -57.64
C GLU A 207 13.38 25.77 -57.51
N GLN A 208 12.87 26.96 -57.20
CA GLN A 208 13.72 28.01 -56.69
C GLN A 208 14.33 27.41 -55.44
N ALA A 209 15.66 27.22 -55.41
CA ALA A 209 16.40 26.75 -54.26
C ALA A 209 15.94 27.58 -53.06
N SER A 210 14.97 27.05 -52.33
CA SER A 210 14.30 27.79 -51.29
C SER A 210 15.39 28.06 -50.28
N VAL A 211 15.65 29.34 -50.04
CA VAL A 211 16.58 29.76 -48.99
C VAL A 211 15.88 29.38 -47.68
N TYR A 212 16.00 28.11 -47.32
CA TYR A 212 15.55 27.60 -46.04
C TYR A 212 16.30 28.39 -44.97
N PRO A 213 15.64 28.81 -43.88
CA PRO A 213 16.34 29.38 -42.74
C PRO A 213 17.50 28.46 -42.35
N VAL A 214 18.69 29.01 -42.07
CA VAL A 214 19.95 28.26 -41.91
C VAL A 214 19.79 27.02 -41.01
N ARG A 215 18.96 27.12 -39.96
CA ARG A 215 18.62 26.00 -39.06
C ARG A 215 17.98 24.80 -39.77
N MET A 216 17.05 25.04 -40.70
CA MET A 216 16.36 23.99 -41.46
C MET A 216 17.32 23.33 -42.46
N LYS A 217 18.21 24.11 -43.07
CA LYS A 217 19.25 23.58 -43.96
C LYS A 217 20.18 22.62 -43.21
N GLY A 218 20.63 23.02 -42.02
CA GLY A 218 21.47 22.19 -41.15
C GLY A 218 20.85 20.86 -40.71
N LEU A 219 19.52 20.80 -40.62
CA LEU A 219 18.80 19.56 -40.32
C LEU A 219 18.78 18.61 -41.53
N MET A 220 18.58 19.15 -42.73
CA MET A 220 18.44 18.41 -43.99
C MET A 220 19.78 17.90 -44.54
N ASP A 221 20.86 18.69 -44.40
CA ASP A 221 22.18 18.38 -44.96
C ASP A 221 23.10 17.60 -44.02
N GLY A 222 22.63 17.24 -42.82
CA GLY A 222 23.43 16.48 -41.86
C GLY A 222 24.38 17.31 -41.00
N SER A 223 24.46 18.63 -41.21
CA SER A 223 25.47 19.47 -40.55
C SER A 223 25.07 19.98 -39.16
N GLY A 224 23.80 19.87 -38.78
CA GLY A 224 23.28 20.29 -37.48
C GLY A 224 23.27 19.16 -36.44
N GLU A 225 23.53 19.49 -35.17
CA GLU A 225 23.52 18.54 -34.05
C GLU A 225 22.20 17.78 -33.89
N LEU A 226 21.09 18.37 -34.33
CA LEU A 226 19.75 17.77 -34.29
C LEU A 226 19.44 16.89 -35.51
N SER A 227 20.30 16.87 -36.53
CA SER A 227 20.07 16.12 -37.78
C SER A 227 20.06 14.60 -37.57
N VAL A 228 20.69 14.09 -36.51
CA VAL A 228 20.61 12.66 -36.11
C VAL A 228 19.18 12.17 -35.92
N HIS A 229 18.22 13.05 -35.63
CA HIS A 229 16.81 12.71 -35.47
C HIS A 229 15.99 12.76 -36.77
N PHE A 230 16.57 13.25 -37.88
CA PHE A 230 15.88 13.51 -39.14
C PHE A 230 16.49 12.76 -40.33
N LYS A 231 17.40 11.81 -40.11
CA LYS A 231 17.94 10.97 -41.17
C LYS A 231 16.81 10.14 -41.79
N ILE A 232 16.43 10.48 -43.01
CA ILE A 232 15.63 9.64 -43.90
C ILE A 232 16.61 8.58 -44.44
N THR A 233 16.51 7.34 -43.96
CA THR A 233 17.11 6.18 -44.64
C THR A 233 16.35 5.86 -45.90
#